data_AF-A0A523H6P4-F1
#
_entry.id   AF-A0A523H6P4-F1
#
_cell.length_a   1.000
_cell.length_b   1.000
_cell.length_c   1.000
_cell.angle_alpha   90.00
_cell.angle_beta   90.00
_cell.angle_gamma   90.00
#
_symmetry.space_group_name_H-M   'P 1'
#
loop_
_entity.id
_entity.type
_entity.pdbx_description
1 polymer ?
#
loop_
_entity_poly.entity_id
_entity_poly.type
_entity_poly.pdbx_seq_one_letter_code
_entity_poly.pdbx_strand_id
1 'polypeptide(L)' 'MTTHSSICVTAKPYDYIFVPASTALIVIDMQRDFIEPGGFGEALGNDVSQLEAVVPVVGALLDLARRFSMVVI' A
#
# COMPACT_ATOMS: atom_id res chain seq x y z
N MET A 1 3.64 30.19 -7.42
CA MET A 1 3.20 28.98 -8.15
C MET A 1 4.16 27.87 -7.79
N THR A 2 3.77 26.92 -6.94
CA THR A 2 4.56 25.72 -6.66
C THR A 2 4.40 24.76 -7.84
N THR A 3 5.47 24.54 -8.60
CA THR A 3 5.51 23.48 -9.60
C THR A 3 5.57 22.14 -8.87
N HIS A 4 4.49 21.36 -8.92
CA HIS A 4 4.52 20.00 -8.37
C HIS A 4 5.05 19.07 -9.45
N SER A 5 6.23 18.48 -9.23
CA SER A 5 6.81 17.49 -10.13
C SER A 5 5.96 16.23 -10.13
N SER A 6 5.60 15.75 -11.32
CA SER A 6 4.92 14.47 -11.52
C SER A 6 5.92 13.31 -11.48
N ILE A 7 5.45 12.15 -11.03
CA ILE A 7 6.16 10.86 -11.05
C ILE A 7 5.50 9.98 -12.10
N CYS A 8 6.31 9.37 -12.98
CA CYS A 8 5.87 8.37 -13.94
C CYS A 8 6.33 6.99 -13.46
N VAL A 9 5.42 6.02 -13.43
CA VAL A 9 5.69 4.63 -13.06
C VAL A 9 5.24 3.72 -14.19
N THR A 10 6.09 2.80 -14.61
CA THR A 10 5.69 1.78 -15.59
C THR A 10 4.59 0.91 -15.00
N ALA A 11 3.45 0.89 -15.67
CA ALA A 11 2.27 0.17 -15.23
C ALA A 11 1.58 -0.50 -16.43
N LYS A 12 0.57 -1.32 -16.14
CA LYS A 12 -0.31 -1.90 -17.16
C LYS A 12 -1.67 -1.19 -17.10
N PRO A 13 -2.30 -0.91 -18.25
CA PRO A 13 -1.86 -1.23 -19.62
C PRO A 13 -0.86 -0.21 -20.21
N TYR A 14 -0.54 0.86 -19.48
CA TYR A 14 0.41 1.92 -19.87
C TYR A 14 0.98 2.58 -18.62
N ASP A 15 2.01 3.42 -18.80
CA ASP A 15 2.63 4.18 -17.73
C ASP A 15 1.64 5.04 -16.93
N TYR A 16 1.71 4.96 -15.61
CA TYR A 16 0.87 5.74 -14.70
C TYR A 16 1.63 6.98 -14.21
N ILE A 17 1.04 8.16 -14.41
CA ILE A 17 1.64 9.44 -14.02
C ILE A 17 0.78 10.07 -12.92
N PHE A 18 1.40 10.46 -11.82
CA PHE A 18 0.70 11.13 -10.71
C PHE A 18 1.54 12.25 -10.09
N VAL A 19 0.86 13.16 -9.40
CA VAL A 19 1.49 14.26 -8.64
C VAL A 19 1.36 13.94 -7.15
N PRO A 20 2.47 13.73 -6.40
CA PRO A 20 2.41 13.30 -5.01
C PRO A 20 1.57 14.22 -4.11
N ALA A 21 1.66 15.54 -4.31
CA ALA A 21 0.93 16.54 -3.53
C ALA A 21 -0.60 16.46 -3.66
N SER A 22 -1.11 15.78 -4.69
CA SER A 22 -2.56 15.57 -4.92
C SER A 22 -2.91 14.09 -5.01
N THR A 23 -2.08 13.21 -4.44
CA THR A 23 -2.28 11.75 -4.46
C THR A 23 -2.22 11.21 -3.03
N ALA A 24 -3.02 10.18 -2.75
CA ALA A 24 -3.02 9.48 -1.48
C ALA A 24 -2.62 8.01 -1.65
N LEU A 25 -1.96 7.44 -0.64
CA LEU A 25 -1.85 6.00 -0.43
C LEU A 25 -2.98 5.55 0.50
N ILE A 26 -3.73 4.52 0.10
CA ILE A 26 -4.73 3.87 0.95
C ILE A 26 -4.22 2.47 1.30
N VAL A 27 -4.08 2.16 2.58
CA VAL A 27 -3.71 0.82 3.07
C VAL A 27 -4.95 0.14 3.65
N ILE A 28 -5.46 -0.87 2.94
CA ILE A 28 -6.73 -1.50 3.25
C ILE A 28 -6.52 -2.70 4.18
N ASP A 29 -7.21 -2.70 5.32
CA ASP A 29 -7.45 -3.84 6.21
C ASP A 29 -6.21 -4.68 6.58
N MET A 30 -5.07 -4.04 6.77
CA MET A 30 -3.84 -4.68 7.29
C MET A 30 -3.94 -4.96 8.81
N GLN A 31 -5.01 -5.62 9.23
CA GLN A 31 -5.33 -5.94 10.62
C GLN A 31 -4.84 -7.35 10.97
N ARG A 32 -4.41 -7.53 12.23
CA ARG A 32 -3.93 -8.82 12.76
C ARG A 32 -4.94 -9.96 12.53
N ASP A 33 -6.23 -9.66 12.66
CA ASP A 33 -7.30 -10.66 12.54
C ASP A 33 -7.41 -11.28 11.13
N PHE A 34 -6.92 -10.60 10.10
CA PHE A 34 -6.87 -11.13 8.74
C PHE A 34 -5.53 -11.80 8.41
N ILE A 35 -4.44 -11.40 9.07
CA ILE A 35 -3.07 -11.73 8.66
C ILE A 35 -2.43 -12.80 9.56
N GLU A 36 -2.63 -12.73 10.88
CA GLU A 36 -1.97 -13.63 11.82
C GLU A 36 -2.72 -14.97 11.95
N PRO A 37 -2.01 -16.08 12.18
CA PRO A 37 -2.62 -17.33 12.60
C PRO A 37 -3.46 -17.14 13.88
N GLY A 38 -4.57 -17.87 13.98
CA GLY A 38 -5.54 -17.80 15.06
C GLY A 38 -6.54 -16.65 14.94
N GLY A 39 -6.43 -15.81 13.91
CA GLY A 39 -7.39 -14.75 13.60
C GLY A 39 -8.60 -15.21 12.81
N PHE A 40 -9.52 -14.27 12.54
CA PHE A 40 -10.69 -14.45 11.69
C PHE A 40 -10.37 -15.03 10.31
N GLY A 41 -9.27 -14.61 9.69
CA GLY A 41 -8.82 -15.11 8.39
C GLY A 41 -8.62 -16.64 8.39
N GLU A 42 -7.86 -17.16 9.35
CA GLU A 42 -7.63 -18.60 9.49
C GLU A 42 -8.90 -19.32 9.98
N ALA A 43 -9.70 -18.71 10.86
CA ALA A 43 -10.94 -19.31 11.37
C ALA A 43 -11.96 -19.62 10.25
N LEU A 44 -11.91 -18.89 9.13
CA LEU A 44 -12.70 -19.17 7.92
C LEU A 44 -12.10 -20.25 7.01
N GLY A 45 -10.94 -20.82 7.37
CA GLY A 45 -10.24 -21.86 6.61
C GLY A 45 -9.29 -21.32 5.53
N ASN A 46 -8.91 -20.03 5.57
CA ASN A 46 -7.96 -19.47 4.62
C ASN A 46 -6.51 -19.78 5.01
N ASP A 47 -5.65 -19.93 4.01
CA ASP A 47 -4.21 -19.92 4.18
C ASP A 47 -3.71 -18.46 4.31
N VAL A 48 -3.51 -18.00 5.54
CA VAL A 48 -3.09 -16.61 5.83
C VAL A 48 -1.60 -16.36 5.59
N SER A 49 -0.80 -17.39 5.32
CA SER A 49 0.66 -17.24 5.12
C SER A 49 1.02 -16.33 3.93
N GLN A 50 0.12 -16.24 2.94
CA GLN A 50 0.28 -15.36 1.79
C GLN A 50 0.11 -13.88 2.15
N LEU A 51 -0.66 -13.57 3.20
CA LEU A 51 -0.92 -12.22 3.66
C LEU A 51 0.23 -11.68 4.52
N GLU A 52 0.90 -12.54 5.28
CA GLU A 52 2.08 -12.13 6.04
C GLU A 52 3.23 -11.70 5.12
N ALA A 53 3.40 -12.37 3.98
CA ALA A 53 4.47 -12.10 3.03
C ALA A 53 4.45 -10.68 2.43
N VAL A 54 3.29 -10.02 2.39
CA VAL A 54 3.13 -8.67 1.81
C VAL A 54 3.37 -7.55 2.84
N VAL A 55 3.39 -7.86 4.15
CA VAL A 55 3.65 -6.87 5.22
C VAL A 55 4.92 -6.03 4.99
N PRO A 56 6.12 -6.60 4.72
CA PRO A 56 7.31 -5.78 4.49
C PRO A 56 7.21 -4.90 3.22
N VAL A 57 6.50 -5.36 2.19
CA VAL A 57 6.29 -4.59 0.95
C VAL A 57 5.39 -3.39 1.19
N VAL A 58 4.30 -3.57 1.96
CA VAL A 58 3.41 -2.47 2.38
C VAL A 58 4.16 -1.49 3.27
N GLY A 59 5.02 -1.97 4.17
CA GLY A 59 5.91 -1.12 4.97
C GLY A 59 6.78 -0.20 4.10
N ALA A 60 7.43 -0.76 3.08
CA ALA A 60 8.26 0.02 2.15
C ALA A 60 7.43 1.05 1.35
N LEU A 61 6.19 0.71 0.97
CA LEU A 61 5.27 1.62 0.28
C LEU A 61 4.79 2.76 1.18
N LEU A 62 4.49 2.47 2.46
CA LEU A 62 4.17 3.47 3.48
C LEU A 62 5.32 4.46 3.66
N ASP A 63 6.55 3.96 3.76
CA ASP A 63 7.74 4.81 3.90
C ASP A 63 7.95 5.68 2.65
N LEU A 64 7.68 5.15 1.46
CA LEU A 64 7.71 5.92 0.22
C LEU A 64 6.69 7.05 0.24
N ALA A 65 5.42 6.75 0.54
CA ALA A 65 4.36 7.76 0.57
C ALA A 65 4.68 8.87 1.58
N ARG A 66 5.20 8.50 2.76
CA ARG A 66 5.63 9.46 3.79
C ARG A 66 6.80 10.32 3.34
N ARG A 67 7.81 9.76 2.66
CA ARG A 67 8.94 10.53 2.10
C ARG A 67 8.49 11.58 1.06
N PHE A 68 7.45 11.27 0.30
CA PHE A 68 6.86 12.20 -0.67
C PHE A 68 5.78 13.10 -0.07
N SER A 69 5.55 13.04 1.24
CA SER A 69 4.49 13.79 1.94
C SER A 69 3.11 13.59 1.32
N MET A 70 2.85 12.38 0.78
CA MET A 70 1.55 11.99 0.29
C MET A 70 0.57 11.82 1.46
N VAL A 71 -0.72 12.00 1.19
CA VAL A 71 -1.75 11.63 2.18
C VAL A 71 -1.72 10.11 2.36
N VAL A 72 -1.77 9.64 3.61
CA VAL A 72 -1.87 8.21 3.94
C VAL A 72 -3.19 7.99 4.66
N ILE A 73 -3.96 7.03 4.16
CA ILE A 73 -5.27 6.62 4.66
C ILE A 73 -5.20 5.15 5.08
#